data_AF-A0A9D7SEE8-F1
#
_entry.id   AF-A0A9D7SEE8-F1
#
_cell.length_a   1.000
_cell.length_b   1.000
_cell.length_c   1.000
_cell.angle_alpha   90.00
_cell.angle_beta   90.00
_cell.angle_gamma   90.00
#
_symmetry.space_group_name_H-M   'P 1'
#
loop_
_entity.id
_entity.type
_entity.pdbx_description
1 polymer ?
#
loop_
_entity_poly.entity_id
_entity_poly.type
_entity_poly.pdbx_seq_one_letter_code
_entity_poly.pdbx_strand_id
1 'polypeptide(L)'
;MNKTLLASLGSFAVLLTVGCTSSSTSTPPPAPAQVRVVHASPDAPAVDVTGNGAALASNAPFKAATAFVSVPSGTTRIKVNAAGTATTVIDASPNLMPGKAYTVIAANQLSAIEPLVVEDDAAMPTAGNVKVRVVHAAPKVAAVDVYVTAPGATLATATPTLAAVPFKGISGALQVPAATYQVRITAAGAKTAVFDSGSVPLSAGSDLVLIAIQQDGLGSPVSLLGLTTVAAAPKFELLDALQGYLRVMHASPNAPAVDVLVDGTVALAAVPYPVNSGYLPIASGSRNIKVNAAGTANTVITANLPITSGQYQSVYAVNFLSAIEPLVVADNLGAPAAGKAKLRVIHGSPDAGSVDVLVNNAVALPNVPFKAAAAYLEVAAGTYNVKINVAGSSTNKFNADITLAAGKIYTAKAIGSTAGGATNAFTVKLITDN
;
A
#
# COMPACT_ATOMS: atom_id res chain seq x y z
N MET A 1 25.22 72.40 28.69
CA MET A 1 24.84 73.12 29.93
C MET A 1 23.40 72.76 30.26
N ASN A 2 23.18 72.24 31.47
CA ASN A 2 21.87 71.97 32.06
C ASN A 2 20.88 73.14 31.88
N LYS A 3 19.57 72.83 31.83
CA LYS A 3 18.67 73.09 32.97
C LYS A 3 17.23 72.59 32.73
N THR A 4 16.80 71.84 33.73
CA THR A 4 15.45 71.37 34.07
C THR A 4 14.50 72.51 34.44
N LEU A 5 13.19 72.28 34.27
CA LEU A 5 12.15 72.98 35.03
C LEU A 5 10.97 72.02 35.34
N LEU A 6 10.60 71.96 36.63
CA LEU A 6 9.44 71.29 37.22
C LEU A 6 8.24 72.25 37.30
N ALA A 7 7.01 71.68 37.30
CA ALA A 7 5.84 72.04 38.14
C ALA A 7 4.63 71.23 37.63
N SER A 8 4.12 70.20 38.32
CA SER A 8 3.17 70.19 39.46
C SER A 8 1.75 70.66 39.12
N LEU A 9 0.73 69.78 39.28
CA LEU A 9 -0.42 69.91 40.21
C LEU A 9 -1.50 68.87 39.86
N GLY A 10 -2.05 68.21 40.89
CA GLY A 10 -3.22 67.33 40.78
C GLY A 10 -4.54 68.10 40.73
N SER A 11 -5.59 67.47 40.21
CA SER A 11 -6.96 67.95 40.33
C SER A 11 -7.98 66.82 40.36
N PHE A 12 -9.01 67.10 41.15
CA PHE A 12 -10.19 66.31 41.50
C PHE A 12 -11.02 65.90 40.27
N ALA A 13 -11.37 64.62 40.15
CA ALA A 13 -12.23 64.12 39.07
C ALA A 13 -13.72 64.10 39.49
N VAL A 14 -14.52 64.88 38.77
CA VAL A 14 -15.99 64.95 38.87
C VAL A 14 -16.62 63.73 38.20
N LEU A 15 -17.58 63.12 38.90
CA LEU A 15 -18.38 61.98 38.43
C LEU A 15 -19.47 62.46 37.45
N LEU A 16 -19.28 62.19 36.16
CA LEU A 16 -20.33 62.31 35.13
C LEU A 16 -20.95 60.94 34.87
N THR A 17 -22.21 60.78 35.22
CA THR A 17 -23.06 59.64 34.84
C THR A 17 -23.43 59.75 33.36
N VAL A 18 -22.79 58.95 32.51
CA VAL A 18 -23.22 58.71 31.12
C VAL A 18 -24.19 57.54 31.12
N GLY A 19 -25.45 57.81 30.79
CA GLY A 19 -26.40 56.79 30.38
C GLY A 19 -26.06 56.32 28.96
N CYS A 20 -25.54 55.10 28.83
CA CYS A 20 -25.51 54.37 27.56
C CYS A 20 -26.48 53.20 27.65
N THR A 21 -27.67 53.39 27.11
CA THR A 21 -28.63 52.31 26.80
C THR A 21 -28.29 51.73 25.43
N SER A 22 -27.59 50.60 25.43
CA SER A 22 -27.64 49.56 24.39
C SER A 22 -26.67 48.46 24.80
N SER A 23 -27.10 47.60 25.71
CA SER A 23 -26.50 46.29 25.90
C SER A 23 -26.79 45.45 24.66
N SER A 24 -26.01 45.62 23.60
CA SER A 24 -25.90 44.63 22.54
C SER A 24 -25.32 43.37 23.17
N THR A 25 -26.18 42.44 23.52
CA THR A 25 -25.81 41.05 23.78
C THR A 25 -25.34 40.45 22.46
N SER A 26 -24.14 40.80 22.00
CA SER A 26 -23.49 40.07 20.93
C SER A 26 -23.11 38.71 21.51
N THR A 27 -23.92 37.70 21.21
CA THR A 27 -23.53 36.31 21.45
C THR A 27 -22.20 36.07 20.73
N PRO A 28 -21.16 35.54 21.40
CA PRO A 28 -19.90 35.19 20.75
C PRO A 28 -20.16 34.35 19.49
N PRO A 29 -19.40 34.56 18.39
CA PRO A 29 -19.57 33.74 17.20
C PRO A 29 -19.40 32.25 17.57
N PRO A 30 -20.21 31.35 17.00
CA PRO A 30 -20.13 29.94 17.31
C PRO A 30 -18.73 29.40 17.00
N ALA A 31 -18.23 28.50 17.86
CA ALA A 31 -16.92 27.90 17.69
C ALA A 31 -16.82 27.18 16.33
N PRO A 32 -15.70 27.30 15.59
CA PRO A 32 -15.55 26.62 14.30
C PRO A 32 -15.64 25.10 14.47
N ALA A 33 -16.08 24.43 13.41
CA ALA A 33 -15.96 22.98 13.30
C ALA A 33 -14.60 22.61 12.68
N GLN A 34 -14.17 21.37 12.87
CA GLN A 34 -12.99 20.84 12.19
C GLN A 34 -13.41 19.77 11.18
N VAL A 35 -12.81 19.78 10.00
CA VAL A 35 -13.05 18.79 8.95
C VAL A 35 -11.72 18.25 8.45
N ARG A 36 -11.64 16.94 8.31
CA ARG A 36 -10.63 16.28 7.47
C ARG A 36 -11.31 15.41 6.43
N VAL A 37 -10.60 15.15 5.35
CA VAL A 37 -11.15 14.41 4.22
C VAL A 37 -10.31 13.18 3.94
N VAL A 38 -10.97 12.09 3.58
CA VAL A 38 -10.36 10.83 3.15
C VAL A 38 -10.85 10.48 1.76
N HIS A 39 -9.95 10.12 0.86
CA HIS A 39 -10.31 9.53 -0.41
C HIS A 39 -10.32 8.00 -0.30
N ALA A 40 -11.51 7.40 -0.30
CA ALA A 40 -11.73 5.96 -0.15
C ALA A 40 -12.42 5.30 -1.36
N SER A 41 -12.73 6.05 -2.42
CA SER A 41 -13.21 5.48 -3.68
C SER A 41 -12.07 4.76 -4.44
N PRO A 42 -12.17 3.44 -4.70
CA PRO A 42 -11.03 2.64 -5.18
C PRO A 42 -10.72 2.81 -6.67
N ASP A 43 -11.70 3.21 -7.47
CA ASP A 43 -11.63 3.36 -8.93
C ASP A 43 -11.73 4.82 -9.40
N ALA A 44 -11.90 5.76 -8.48
CA ALA A 44 -11.85 7.19 -8.79
C ALA A 44 -10.39 7.66 -8.93
N PRO A 45 -10.09 8.55 -9.90
CA PRO A 45 -8.79 9.22 -9.97
C PRO A 45 -8.61 10.14 -8.75
N ALA A 46 -7.41 10.72 -8.63
CA ALA A 46 -7.13 11.72 -7.59
C ALA A 46 -8.20 12.84 -7.58
N VAL A 47 -8.44 13.41 -6.40
CA VAL A 47 -9.51 14.41 -6.18
C VAL A 47 -8.97 15.71 -5.59
N ASP A 48 -9.61 16.81 -5.95
CA ASP A 48 -9.49 18.09 -5.26
C ASP A 48 -10.69 18.26 -4.34
N VAL A 49 -10.47 18.77 -3.12
CA VAL A 49 -11.54 18.94 -2.13
C VAL A 49 -11.59 20.39 -1.69
N THR A 50 -12.79 20.96 -1.64
CA THR A 50 -13.03 22.33 -1.18
C THR A 50 -14.12 22.39 -0.13
N GLY A 51 -14.00 23.34 0.81
CA GLY A 51 -15.01 23.67 1.81
C GLY A 51 -15.36 25.15 1.72
N ASN A 52 -16.62 25.47 1.40
CA ASN A 52 -17.09 26.84 1.13
C ASN A 52 -16.21 27.58 0.10
N GLY A 53 -15.66 26.86 -0.88
CA GLY A 53 -14.80 27.40 -1.93
C GLY A 53 -13.31 27.48 -1.59
N ALA A 54 -12.91 27.25 -0.33
CA ALA A 54 -11.51 27.15 0.06
C ALA A 54 -10.96 25.73 -0.17
N ALA A 55 -9.73 25.60 -0.67
CA ALA A 55 -9.10 24.29 -0.87
C ALA A 55 -8.78 23.60 0.47
N LEU A 56 -9.23 22.36 0.63
CA LEU A 56 -8.96 21.47 1.77
C LEU A 56 -7.93 20.40 1.40
N ALA A 57 -7.94 19.93 0.15
CA ALA A 57 -6.98 18.99 -0.40
C ALA A 57 -6.80 19.28 -1.90
N SER A 58 -5.60 19.06 -2.43
CA SER A 58 -5.37 19.09 -3.87
C SER A 58 -4.64 17.84 -4.34
N ASN A 59 -5.06 17.33 -5.49
CA ASN A 59 -4.53 16.12 -6.12
C ASN A 59 -4.37 14.95 -5.13
N ALA A 60 -5.36 14.78 -4.24
CA ALA A 60 -5.34 13.74 -3.23
C ALA A 60 -5.57 12.39 -3.91
N PRO A 61 -4.60 11.44 -3.91
CA PRO A 61 -4.80 10.13 -4.51
C PRO A 61 -5.70 9.23 -3.63
N PHE A 62 -6.09 8.07 -4.16
CA PHE A 62 -6.71 7.01 -3.36
C PHE A 62 -5.92 6.73 -2.07
N LYS A 63 -6.62 6.52 -0.95
CA LYS A 63 -6.09 6.41 0.43
C LYS A 63 -5.45 7.67 1.01
N ALA A 64 -5.52 8.82 0.34
CA ALA A 64 -5.09 10.07 0.93
C ALA A 64 -6.04 10.48 2.07
N ALA A 65 -5.47 11.11 3.09
CA ALA A 65 -6.22 11.74 4.16
C ALA A 65 -5.54 13.06 4.53
N THR A 66 -6.33 14.10 4.80
CA THR A 66 -5.82 15.41 5.22
C THR A 66 -5.65 15.47 6.74
N ALA A 67 -4.90 16.46 7.22
CA ALA A 67 -5.07 16.93 8.59
C ALA A 67 -6.45 17.61 8.77
N PHE A 68 -6.84 17.85 10.01
CA PHE A 68 -8.03 18.65 10.30
C PHE A 68 -7.82 20.12 9.89
N VAL A 69 -8.84 20.68 9.27
CA VAL A 69 -8.92 22.09 8.87
C VAL A 69 -10.14 22.71 9.54
N SER A 70 -9.96 23.90 10.11
CA SER A 70 -11.06 24.66 10.69
C SER A 70 -11.97 25.22 9.59
N VAL A 71 -13.27 24.99 9.73
CA VAL A 71 -14.31 25.53 8.86
C VAL A 71 -15.39 26.21 9.72
N PRO A 72 -16.14 27.19 9.18
CA PRO A 72 -17.31 27.71 9.87
C PRO A 72 -18.26 26.57 10.27
N SER A 73 -18.79 26.60 11.50
CA SER A 73 -19.85 25.71 11.93
C SER A 73 -21.19 26.08 11.29
N GLY A 74 -22.12 25.13 11.21
CA GLY A 74 -23.39 25.26 10.51
C GLY A 74 -23.35 24.52 9.18
N THR A 75 -24.17 24.94 8.22
CA THR A 75 -24.21 24.34 6.88
C THR A 75 -22.95 24.71 6.10
N THR A 76 -22.09 23.73 5.86
CA THR A 76 -20.82 23.94 5.14
C THR A 76 -20.82 23.12 3.86
N ARG A 77 -20.66 23.79 2.72
CA ARG A 77 -20.64 23.14 1.41
C ARG A 77 -19.27 22.52 1.16
N ILE A 78 -19.21 21.20 1.15
CA ILE A 78 -18.03 20.41 0.79
C ILE A 78 -18.18 19.89 -0.63
N LYS A 79 -17.23 20.24 -1.50
CA LYS A 79 -17.17 19.71 -2.87
C LYS A 79 -15.93 18.86 -3.06
N VAL A 80 -16.12 17.71 -3.73
CA VAL A 80 -15.03 16.88 -4.24
C VAL A 80 -15.11 16.92 -5.75
N ASN A 81 -14.04 17.35 -6.39
CA ASN A 81 -13.90 17.39 -7.84
C ASN A 81 -12.86 16.37 -8.29
N ALA A 82 -12.99 15.85 -9.50
CA ALA A 82 -11.88 15.13 -10.13
C ALA A 82 -10.68 16.08 -10.29
N ALA A 83 -9.49 15.67 -9.87
CA ALA A 83 -8.35 16.55 -9.71
C ALA A 83 -7.99 17.29 -11.01
N GLY A 84 -7.75 18.60 -10.89
CA GLY A 84 -7.41 19.48 -12.01
C GLY A 84 -8.58 19.78 -12.95
N THR A 85 -9.82 19.43 -12.60
CA THR A 85 -11.01 19.66 -13.42
C THR A 85 -12.13 20.37 -12.64
N ALA A 86 -13.14 20.86 -13.36
CA ALA A 86 -14.36 21.40 -12.75
C ALA A 86 -15.44 20.32 -12.51
N THR A 87 -15.16 19.05 -12.80
CA THR A 87 -16.13 17.96 -12.65
C THR A 87 -16.33 17.62 -11.19
N THR A 88 -17.44 18.08 -10.61
CA THR A 88 -17.83 17.76 -9.23
C THR A 88 -18.42 16.36 -9.17
N VAL A 89 -17.83 15.51 -8.32
CA VAL A 89 -18.27 14.13 -8.07
C VAL A 89 -19.01 14.00 -6.74
N ILE A 90 -18.75 14.89 -5.78
CA ILE A 90 -19.55 15.05 -4.56
C ILE A 90 -19.83 16.54 -4.35
N ASP A 91 -21.09 16.89 -4.09
CA ASP A 91 -21.51 18.22 -3.62
C ASP A 91 -22.46 18.03 -2.44
N ALA A 92 -21.95 18.24 -1.23
CA ALA A 92 -22.69 18.00 0.00
C ALA A 92 -22.63 19.19 0.93
N SER A 93 -23.69 19.39 1.72
CA SER A 93 -23.79 20.51 2.66
C SER A 93 -24.13 20.00 4.06
N PRO A 94 -23.23 19.22 4.71
CA PRO A 94 -23.47 18.74 6.06
C PRO A 94 -23.64 19.92 7.04
N ASN A 95 -24.49 19.70 8.05
CA ASN A 95 -24.62 20.62 9.18
C ASN A 95 -23.58 20.27 10.25
N LEU A 96 -22.51 21.06 10.34
CA LEU A 96 -21.40 20.83 11.25
C LEU A 96 -21.66 21.55 12.58
N MET A 97 -21.73 20.81 13.68
CA MET A 97 -21.99 21.40 14.99
C MET A 97 -20.78 22.21 15.49
N PRO A 98 -20.99 23.33 16.21
CA PRO A 98 -19.90 24.13 16.76
C PRO A 98 -18.95 23.31 17.65
N GLY A 99 -17.64 23.48 17.44
CA GLY A 99 -16.61 22.80 18.24
C GLY A 99 -16.47 21.30 18.01
N LYS A 100 -17.19 20.72 17.05
CA LYS A 100 -17.08 19.30 16.68
C LYS A 100 -16.08 19.08 15.55
N ALA A 101 -15.48 17.90 15.53
CA ALA A 101 -14.61 17.45 14.46
C ALA A 101 -15.34 16.41 13.60
N TYR A 102 -15.05 16.38 12.31
CA TYR A 102 -15.68 15.47 11.36
C TYR A 102 -14.64 14.91 10.37
N THR A 103 -14.74 13.62 10.10
CA THR A 103 -14.05 12.96 8.99
C THR A 103 -15.06 12.77 7.86
N VAL A 104 -14.80 13.38 6.71
CA VAL A 104 -15.60 13.19 5.49
C VAL A 104 -14.87 12.20 4.60
N ILE A 105 -15.47 11.05 4.35
CA ILE A 105 -14.89 9.97 3.54
C ILE A 105 -15.60 9.98 2.18
N ALA A 106 -14.87 10.23 1.10
CA ALA A 106 -15.38 10.01 -0.26
C ALA A 106 -15.32 8.51 -0.56
N ALA A 107 -16.45 7.83 -0.41
CA ALA A 107 -16.57 6.38 -0.48
C ALA A 107 -17.39 5.93 -1.71
N ASN A 108 -17.46 4.61 -1.92
CA ASN A 108 -18.12 3.95 -3.06
C ASN A 108 -17.31 4.01 -4.38
N GLN A 109 -17.77 3.32 -5.41
CA GLN A 109 -17.18 3.37 -6.76
C GLN A 109 -17.43 4.73 -7.41
N LEU A 110 -16.57 5.15 -8.34
CA LEU A 110 -16.64 6.45 -9.03
C LEU A 110 -18.03 6.75 -9.59
N SER A 111 -18.72 5.74 -10.13
CA SER A 111 -20.06 5.87 -10.70
C SER A 111 -21.16 6.21 -9.69
N ALA A 112 -20.92 5.97 -8.40
CA ALA A 112 -21.86 6.19 -7.30
C ALA A 112 -21.18 6.80 -6.07
N ILE A 113 -20.09 7.55 -6.29
CA ILE A 113 -19.25 8.09 -5.23
C ILE A 113 -20.07 9.05 -4.36
N GLU A 114 -19.95 8.91 -3.04
CA GLU A 114 -20.76 9.66 -2.09
C GLU A 114 -19.98 9.97 -0.80
N PRO A 115 -20.35 11.02 -0.05
CA PRO A 115 -19.71 11.33 1.21
C PRO A 115 -20.29 10.45 2.33
N LEU A 116 -19.41 9.81 3.10
CA LEU A 116 -19.70 9.21 4.38
C LEU A 116 -19.11 10.09 5.48
N VAL A 117 -19.97 10.74 6.26
CA VAL A 117 -19.57 11.69 7.31
C VAL A 117 -19.52 10.98 8.65
N VAL A 118 -18.37 11.05 9.32
CA VAL A 118 -18.13 10.49 10.65
C VAL A 118 -17.91 11.65 11.61
N GLU A 119 -18.70 11.73 12.68
CA GLU A 119 -18.41 12.65 13.77
C GLU A 119 -17.22 12.12 14.58
N ASP A 120 -16.15 12.90 14.60
CA ASP A 120 -15.05 12.71 15.51
C ASP A 120 -15.42 13.35 16.84
N ASP A 121 -15.88 12.52 17.77
CA ASP A 121 -16.03 12.94 19.16
C ASP A 121 -14.68 13.46 19.69
N ALA A 122 -14.63 14.72 20.10
CA ALA A 122 -13.40 15.37 20.57
C ALA A 122 -13.04 15.03 22.02
N ALA A 123 -13.89 14.29 22.76
CA ALA A 123 -13.58 13.90 24.13
C ALA A 123 -12.38 12.95 24.18
N MET A 124 -11.40 13.22 25.04
CA MET A 124 -10.26 12.30 25.22
C MET A 124 -10.74 10.93 25.74
N PRO A 125 -10.08 9.82 25.36
CA PRO A 125 -10.34 8.53 26.01
C PRO A 125 -10.13 8.62 27.52
N THR A 126 -10.80 7.76 28.28
CA THR A 126 -10.49 7.61 29.71
C THR A 126 -9.02 7.24 29.92
N ALA A 127 -8.44 7.66 31.05
CA ALA A 127 -7.03 7.42 31.35
C ALA A 127 -6.70 5.93 31.25
N GLY A 128 -5.61 5.60 30.54
CA GLY A 128 -5.19 4.21 30.28
C GLY A 128 -5.88 3.54 29.08
N ASN A 129 -6.88 4.16 28.48
CA ASN A 129 -7.61 3.61 27.34
C ASN A 129 -7.23 4.30 26.02
N VAL A 130 -7.60 3.61 24.94
CA VAL A 130 -7.60 4.08 23.56
C VAL A 130 -9.05 4.16 23.08
N LYS A 131 -9.37 5.22 22.34
CA LYS A 131 -10.67 5.35 21.67
C LYS A 131 -10.52 4.95 20.20
N VAL A 132 -11.43 4.10 19.72
CA VAL A 132 -11.43 3.61 18.35
C VAL A 132 -12.84 3.69 17.77
N ARG A 133 -12.96 4.25 16.56
CA ARG A 133 -14.12 4.10 15.69
C ARG A 133 -13.75 3.29 14.47
N VAL A 134 -14.64 2.41 14.04
CA VAL A 134 -14.45 1.58 12.86
C VAL A 134 -15.46 1.99 11.80
N VAL A 135 -14.99 2.11 10.57
CA VAL A 135 -15.80 2.46 9.41
C VAL A 135 -15.57 1.43 8.31
N HIS A 136 -16.64 0.88 7.75
CA HIS A 136 -16.54 0.03 6.58
C HIS A 136 -16.86 0.83 5.32
N ALA A 137 -15.82 1.17 4.54
CA ALA A 137 -15.89 2.00 3.34
C ALA A 137 -15.52 1.24 2.04
N ALA A 138 -15.66 -0.09 2.03
CA ALA A 138 -15.28 -0.94 0.91
C ALA A 138 -16.53 -1.43 0.13
N PRO A 139 -16.91 -0.80 -1.01
CA PRO A 139 -18.21 -1.02 -1.64
C PRO A 139 -18.42 -2.40 -2.28
N LYS A 140 -17.37 -3.08 -2.72
CA LYS A 140 -17.45 -4.46 -3.27
C LYS A 140 -17.26 -5.54 -2.21
N VAL A 141 -17.17 -5.17 -0.93
CA VAL A 141 -17.02 -6.13 0.17
C VAL A 141 -18.35 -6.19 0.92
N ALA A 142 -18.89 -7.41 1.03
CA ALA A 142 -20.10 -7.67 1.80
C ALA A 142 -19.88 -7.40 3.29
N ALA A 143 -20.92 -7.52 4.11
CA ALA A 143 -20.81 -7.31 5.55
C ALA A 143 -19.69 -8.15 6.18
N VAL A 144 -18.96 -7.54 7.12
CA VAL A 144 -17.77 -8.11 7.75
C VAL A 144 -17.93 -8.21 9.26
N ASP A 145 -17.24 -9.18 9.84
CA ASP A 145 -16.98 -9.20 11.28
C ASP A 145 -15.59 -8.62 11.56
N VAL A 146 -15.47 -7.83 12.62
CA VAL A 146 -14.20 -7.25 13.08
C VAL A 146 -13.85 -7.83 14.44
N TYR A 147 -12.67 -8.43 14.55
CA TYR A 147 -12.11 -9.01 15.76
C TYR A 147 -10.93 -8.17 16.23
N VAL A 148 -10.97 -7.78 17.50
CA VAL A 148 -9.83 -7.16 18.20
C VAL A 148 -9.44 -8.09 19.33
N THR A 149 -8.26 -8.71 19.23
CA THR A 149 -7.81 -9.74 20.17
C THR A 149 -6.37 -9.53 20.59
N ALA A 150 -5.92 -10.27 21.60
CA ALA A 150 -4.48 -10.42 21.85
C ALA A 150 -3.79 -11.05 20.61
N PRO A 151 -2.51 -10.72 20.34
CA PRO A 151 -1.74 -11.33 19.27
C PRO A 151 -1.73 -12.85 19.34
N GLY A 152 -2.00 -13.50 18.21
CA GLY A 152 -1.98 -14.96 18.09
C GLY A 152 -3.18 -15.70 18.69
N ALA A 153 -4.14 -14.99 19.29
CA ALA A 153 -5.37 -15.61 19.79
C ALA A 153 -6.16 -16.27 18.64
N THR A 154 -6.71 -17.46 18.85
CA THR A 154 -7.53 -18.14 17.82
C THR A 154 -8.90 -17.49 17.66
N LEU A 155 -9.44 -17.48 16.43
CA LEU A 155 -10.80 -17.02 16.15
C LEU A 155 -11.86 -18.13 16.29
N ALA A 156 -11.46 -19.40 16.42
CA ALA A 156 -12.38 -20.55 16.33
C ALA A 156 -13.61 -20.43 17.27
N THR A 157 -13.42 -19.92 18.48
CA THR A 157 -14.47 -19.70 19.49
C THR A 157 -14.65 -18.21 19.84
N ALA A 158 -13.94 -17.31 19.17
CA ALA A 158 -14.01 -15.89 19.46
C ALA A 158 -15.32 -15.30 18.97
N THR A 159 -15.92 -14.41 19.75
CA THR A 159 -17.01 -13.54 19.30
C THR A 159 -16.40 -12.28 18.67
N PRO A 160 -16.93 -11.80 17.53
CA PRO A 160 -16.45 -10.56 16.95
C PRO A 160 -16.70 -9.38 17.86
N THR A 161 -15.77 -8.43 17.87
CA THR A 161 -15.91 -7.15 18.58
C THR A 161 -16.99 -6.30 17.92
N LEU A 162 -17.07 -6.33 16.59
CA LEU A 162 -18.18 -5.77 15.81
C LEU A 162 -18.68 -6.83 14.84
N ALA A 163 -19.95 -7.22 14.96
CA ALA A 163 -20.56 -8.26 14.14
C ALA A 163 -21.29 -7.65 12.94
N ALA A 164 -21.19 -8.32 11.79
CA ALA A 164 -21.95 -8.05 10.57
C ALA A 164 -22.02 -6.55 10.19
N VAL A 165 -20.91 -5.84 10.28
CA VAL A 165 -20.79 -4.43 9.89
C VAL A 165 -21.03 -4.35 8.38
N PRO A 166 -22.08 -3.69 7.88
CA PRO A 166 -22.33 -3.58 6.44
C PRO A 166 -21.46 -2.47 5.82
N PHE A 167 -21.39 -2.40 4.49
CA PHE A 167 -20.84 -1.24 3.79
C PHE A 167 -21.54 0.05 4.29
N LYS A 168 -20.74 1.10 4.53
CA LYS A 168 -21.11 2.36 5.20
C LYS A 168 -21.45 2.25 6.69
N GLY A 169 -21.29 1.06 7.28
CA GLY A 169 -21.39 0.87 8.72
C GLY A 169 -20.32 1.68 9.45
N ILE A 170 -20.75 2.46 10.44
CA ILE A 170 -19.90 3.23 11.34
C ILE A 170 -20.18 2.74 12.77
N SER A 171 -19.15 2.32 13.49
CA SER A 171 -19.30 1.98 14.90
C SER A 171 -19.46 3.24 15.75
N GLY A 172 -20.05 3.09 16.93
CA GLY A 172 -19.84 4.05 18.01
C GLY A 172 -18.36 4.13 18.43
N ALA A 173 -18.03 5.10 19.28
CA ALA A 173 -16.71 5.16 19.89
C ALA A 173 -16.52 4.01 20.88
N LEU A 174 -15.62 3.09 20.55
CA LEU A 174 -15.20 2.01 21.43
C LEU A 174 -14.03 2.48 22.29
N GLN A 175 -14.04 2.16 23.58
CA GLN A 175 -12.87 2.37 24.44
C GLN A 175 -12.30 1.02 24.85
N VAL A 176 -11.00 0.84 24.59
CA VAL A 176 -10.26 -0.38 24.93
C VAL A 176 -9.01 -0.03 25.74
N PRO A 177 -8.56 -0.89 26.66
CA PRO A 177 -7.30 -0.68 27.37
C PRO A 177 -6.12 -0.55 26.40
N ALA A 178 -5.15 0.30 26.73
CA ALA A 178 -3.90 0.37 25.99
C ALA A 178 -3.14 -0.96 26.10
N ALA A 179 -2.87 -1.57 24.96
CA ALA A 179 -2.19 -2.85 24.84
C ALA A 179 -1.76 -3.09 23.38
N THR A 180 -1.07 -4.20 23.14
CA THR A 180 -0.84 -4.71 21.79
C THR A 180 -2.00 -5.60 21.39
N TYR A 181 -2.59 -5.33 20.24
CA TYR A 181 -3.72 -6.07 19.68
C TYR A 181 -3.37 -6.66 18.31
N GLN A 182 -4.23 -7.57 17.87
CA GLN A 182 -4.33 -8.03 16.50
C GLN A 182 -5.74 -7.74 16.01
N VAL A 183 -5.86 -6.95 14.94
CA VAL A 183 -7.12 -6.58 14.30
C VAL A 183 -7.32 -7.48 13.08
N ARG A 184 -8.39 -8.27 13.09
CA ARG A 184 -8.72 -9.20 12.02
C ARG A 184 -10.11 -8.93 11.48
N ILE A 185 -10.27 -9.06 10.16
CA ILE A 185 -11.55 -8.91 9.48
C ILE A 185 -11.88 -10.23 8.80
N THR A 186 -13.11 -10.70 8.97
CA THR A 186 -13.64 -11.88 8.28
C THR A 186 -14.89 -11.48 7.51
N ALA A 187 -15.33 -12.30 6.55
CA ALA A 187 -16.72 -12.22 6.11
C ALA A 187 -17.67 -12.43 7.31
N ALA A 188 -18.84 -11.77 7.33
CA ALA A 188 -19.78 -11.89 8.43
C ALA A 188 -20.16 -13.37 8.70
N GLY A 189 -20.05 -13.79 9.96
CA GLY A 189 -20.30 -15.17 10.40
C GLY A 189 -19.15 -16.16 10.13
N ALA A 190 -18.14 -15.77 9.34
CA ALA A 190 -16.97 -16.61 9.10
C ALA A 190 -15.93 -16.46 10.22
N LYS A 191 -14.97 -17.41 10.27
CA LYS A 191 -13.82 -17.38 11.20
C LYS A 191 -12.47 -17.31 10.51
N THR A 192 -12.44 -17.44 9.19
CA THR A 192 -11.24 -17.27 8.39
C THR A 192 -11.03 -15.78 8.13
N ALA A 193 -9.92 -15.24 8.64
CA ALA A 193 -9.54 -13.87 8.39
C ALA A 193 -9.22 -13.67 6.90
N VAL A 194 -9.77 -12.61 6.33
CA VAL A 194 -9.43 -12.10 4.99
C VAL A 194 -8.44 -10.93 5.08
N PHE A 195 -8.28 -10.36 6.28
CA PHE A 195 -7.29 -9.35 6.65
C PHE A 195 -6.81 -9.62 8.08
N ASP A 196 -5.51 -9.47 8.32
CA ASP A 196 -4.88 -9.50 9.64
C ASP A 196 -3.87 -8.36 9.77
N SER A 197 -4.02 -7.48 10.74
CA SER A 197 -3.07 -6.37 10.92
C SER A 197 -1.67 -6.79 11.39
N GLY A 198 -1.50 -8.06 11.77
CA GLY A 198 -0.41 -8.47 12.65
C GLY A 198 -0.55 -7.81 14.03
N SER A 199 0.56 -7.73 14.76
CA SER A 199 0.59 -7.08 16.08
C SER A 199 0.66 -5.56 15.96
N VAL A 200 -0.31 -4.87 16.54
CA VAL A 200 -0.45 -3.42 16.53
C VAL A 200 -0.47 -2.89 17.96
N PRO A 201 0.52 -2.08 18.39
CA PRO A 201 0.47 -1.42 19.69
C PRO A 201 -0.55 -0.27 19.65
N LEU A 202 -1.48 -0.25 20.60
CA LEU A 202 -2.41 0.86 20.82
C LEU A 202 -2.06 1.56 22.13
N SER A 203 -1.48 2.76 22.01
CA SER A 203 -1.03 3.56 23.15
C SER A 203 -2.16 4.35 23.79
N ALA A 204 -2.19 4.39 25.13
CA ALA A 204 -3.17 5.16 25.91
C ALA A 204 -3.25 6.62 25.45
N GLY A 205 -4.45 7.19 25.47
CA GLY A 205 -4.67 8.58 25.02
C GLY A 205 -4.94 8.72 23.52
N SER A 206 -4.77 7.67 22.72
CA SER A 206 -5.02 7.74 21.28
C SER A 206 -6.52 7.78 20.95
N ASP A 207 -6.90 8.58 19.96
CA ASP A 207 -8.23 8.58 19.34
C ASP A 207 -8.07 8.26 17.84
N LEU A 208 -8.61 7.09 17.45
CA LEU A 208 -8.39 6.50 16.15
C LEU A 208 -9.69 6.30 15.38
N VAL A 209 -9.65 6.60 14.09
CA VAL A 209 -10.67 6.13 13.14
C VAL A 209 -10.02 5.13 12.21
N LEU A 210 -10.46 3.87 12.28
CA LEU A 210 -9.99 2.79 11.42
C LEU A 210 -11.00 2.59 10.29
N ILE A 211 -10.57 2.79 9.05
CA ILE A 211 -11.42 2.74 7.87
C ILE A 211 -11.00 1.54 7.02
N ALA A 212 -11.87 0.55 6.93
CA ALA A 212 -11.70 -0.56 5.99
C ALA A 212 -12.07 -0.07 4.58
N ILE A 213 -11.06 0.15 3.76
CA ILE A 213 -11.19 0.60 2.37
C ILE A 213 -10.99 -0.57 1.42
N GLN A 214 -11.68 -0.57 0.27
CA GLN A 214 -11.59 -1.66 -0.69
C GLN A 214 -10.19 -1.74 -1.30
N GLN A 215 -9.70 -2.96 -1.50
CA GLN A 215 -8.58 -3.24 -2.39
C GLN A 215 -9.06 -4.10 -3.54
N ASP A 216 -8.65 -3.74 -4.74
CA ASP A 216 -8.73 -4.63 -5.89
C ASP A 216 -7.42 -5.43 -5.98
N GLY A 217 -7.49 -6.71 -6.35
CA GLY A 217 -6.31 -7.56 -6.51
C GLY A 217 -6.49 -8.98 -5.95
N LEU A 218 -5.37 -9.66 -5.73
CA LEU A 218 -5.29 -11.07 -5.30
C LEU A 218 -5.01 -11.24 -3.78
N GLY A 219 -4.88 -10.13 -3.07
CA GLY A 219 -4.63 -10.08 -1.64
C GLY A 219 -5.91 -10.00 -0.82
N SER A 220 -5.81 -9.36 0.35
CA SER A 220 -7.00 -8.99 1.13
C SER A 220 -7.93 -8.10 0.31
N PRO A 221 -9.27 -8.30 0.38
CA PRO A 221 -10.25 -7.43 -0.28
C PRO A 221 -10.36 -6.05 0.37
N VAL A 222 -9.70 -5.84 1.51
CA VAL A 222 -9.66 -4.58 2.25
C VAL A 222 -8.25 -4.21 2.70
N SER A 223 -8.01 -2.92 2.90
CA SER A 223 -6.94 -2.43 3.77
C SER A 223 -7.52 -1.55 4.85
N LEU A 224 -6.79 -1.42 5.95
CA LEU A 224 -7.24 -0.66 7.10
C LEU A 224 -6.42 0.62 7.23
N LEU A 225 -7.04 1.74 6.85
CA LEU A 225 -6.47 3.07 7.01
C LEU A 225 -6.79 3.57 8.42
N GLY A 226 -5.78 3.79 9.23
CA GLY A 226 -5.91 4.40 10.55
C GLY A 226 -5.71 5.91 10.47
N LEU A 227 -6.62 6.68 11.04
CA LEU A 227 -6.50 8.12 11.17
C LEU A 227 -6.23 8.51 12.61
N THR A 228 -5.35 9.48 12.82
CA THR A 228 -4.99 10.00 14.15
C THR A 228 -5.34 11.48 14.26
N THR A 229 -5.31 12.02 15.48
CA THR A 229 -5.41 13.46 15.73
C THR A 229 -4.07 14.19 15.56
N VAL A 230 -2.98 13.47 15.26
CA VAL A 230 -1.63 14.05 15.10
C VAL A 230 -1.51 14.69 13.72
N ALA A 231 -1.46 16.03 13.67
CA ALA A 231 -1.45 16.78 12.41
C ALA A 231 -0.27 16.44 11.48
N ALA A 232 0.92 16.15 12.03
CA ALA A 232 2.11 15.79 11.24
C ALA A 232 2.04 14.40 10.59
N ALA A 233 1.20 13.51 11.13
CA ALA A 233 1.00 12.15 10.65
C ALA A 233 -0.48 11.76 10.79
N PRO A 234 -1.37 12.40 10.01
CA PRO A 234 -2.81 12.27 10.21
C PRO A 234 -3.34 10.88 9.83
N LYS A 235 -2.53 10.07 9.15
CA LYS A 235 -2.86 8.71 8.71
C LYS A 235 -1.70 7.74 8.83
N PHE A 236 -2.03 6.47 9.02
CA PHE A 236 -1.17 5.30 8.83
C PHE A 236 -1.98 4.19 8.16
N GLU A 237 -1.30 3.22 7.54
CA GLU A 237 -1.96 2.06 6.94
C GLU A 237 -1.51 0.81 7.71
N LEU A 238 -2.48 -0.01 8.13
CA LEU A 238 -2.19 -1.33 8.66
C LEU A 238 -2.17 -2.31 7.48
N LEU A 239 -1.01 -2.89 7.25
CA LEU A 239 -0.81 -3.86 6.18
C LEU A 239 -1.35 -5.21 6.60
N ASP A 240 -1.88 -5.96 5.62
CA ASP A 240 -2.36 -7.32 5.87
C ASP A 240 -1.18 -8.31 5.95
N ALA A 241 -1.01 -8.87 7.14
CA ALA A 241 -0.07 -9.90 7.52
C ALA A 241 -0.47 -11.30 7.04
N LEU A 242 -1.52 -11.45 6.22
CA LEU A 242 -1.87 -12.70 5.55
C LEU A 242 -1.42 -12.74 4.09
N GLN A 243 -0.57 -11.83 3.62
CA GLN A 243 -0.12 -11.79 2.22
C GLN A 243 1.34 -12.20 2.07
N GLY A 244 1.62 -12.98 1.02
CA GLY A 244 2.97 -13.08 0.44
C GLY A 244 3.04 -12.30 -0.88
N TYR A 245 4.22 -12.27 -1.47
CA TYR A 245 4.50 -11.45 -2.64
C TYR A 245 5.06 -12.30 -3.78
N LEU A 246 4.30 -12.40 -4.87
CA LEU A 246 4.69 -13.17 -6.05
C LEU A 246 5.06 -12.25 -7.20
N ARG A 247 6.22 -12.48 -7.79
CA ARG A 247 6.61 -11.86 -9.04
C ARG A 247 6.67 -12.92 -10.13
N VAL A 248 6.19 -12.59 -11.33
CA VAL A 248 6.21 -13.52 -12.46
C VAL A 248 7.01 -12.94 -13.61
N MET A 249 7.75 -13.80 -14.29
CA MET A 249 8.47 -13.45 -15.50
C MET A 249 8.24 -14.47 -16.59
N HIS A 250 7.92 -13.99 -17.78
CA HIS A 250 7.93 -14.82 -18.97
C HIS A 250 9.37 -14.98 -19.47
N ALA A 251 9.94 -16.18 -19.38
CA ALA A 251 11.33 -16.47 -19.78
C ALA A 251 11.45 -17.54 -20.89
N SER A 252 10.32 -18.06 -21.37
CA SER A 252 10.28 -19.02 -22.49
C SER A 252 10.57 -18.33 -23.82
N PRO A 253 11.62 -18.73 -24.57
CA PRO A 253 12.11 -17.95 -25.70
C PRO A 253 11.26 -18.07 -26.98
N ASN A 254 10.39 -19.06 -27.09
CA ASN A 254 9.53 -19.27 -28.27
C ASN A 254 8.03 -19.39 -27.92
N ALA A 255 7.65 -19.19 -26.67
CA ALA A 255 6.25 -19.08 -26.30
C ALA A 255 5.72 -17.67 -26.68
N PRO A 256 4.49 -17.58 -27.21
CA PRO A 256 3.80 -16.30 -27.38
C PRO A 256 3.44 -15.71 -26.01
N ALA A 257 2.86 -14.50 -26.01
CA ALA A 257 2.38 -13.87 -24.78
C ALA A 257 1.42 -14.78 -24.01
N VAL A 258 1.44 -14.66 -22.68
CA VAL A 258 0.68 -15.51 -21.77
C VAL A 258 -0.16 -14.72 -20.78
N ASP A 259 -1.28 -15.30 -20.36
CA ASP A 259 -2.04 -14.84 -19.20
C ASP A 259 -1.58 -15.62 -17.97
N VAL A 260 -1.38 -14.93 -16.86
CA VAL A 260 -1.08 -15.53 -15.55
C VAL A 260 -2.33 -15.47 -14.71
N LEU A 261 -2.77 -16.60 -14.17
CA LEU A 261 -3.94 -16.71 -13.32
C LEU A 261 -3.55 -17.18 -11.92
N VAL A 262 -4.24 -16.67 -10.92
CA VAL A 262 -4.13 -17.07 -9.52
C VAL A 262 -5.51 -17.48 -9.03
N ASP A 263 -5.64 -18.72 -8.56
CA ASP A 263 -6.90 -19.32 -8.12
C ASP A 263 -8.04 -19.15 -9.16
N GLY A 264 -7.67 -19.23 -10.45
CA GLY A 264 -8.61 -19.09 -11.59
C GLY A 264 -8.90 -17.66 -12.05
N THR A 265 -8.42 -16.64 -11.33
CA THR A 265 -8.59 -15.23 -11.71
C THR A 265 -7.38 -14.74 -12.51
N VAL A 266 -7.59 -14.05 -13.63
CA VAL A 266 -6.49 -13.45 -14.41
C VAL A 266 -5.82 -12.34 -13.59
N ALA A 267 -4.56 -12.58 -13.24
CA ALA A 267 -3.71 -11.69 -12.46
C ALA A 267 -2.90 -10.74 -13.36
N LEU A 268 -2.40 -11.27 -14.47
CA LEU A 268 -1.66 -10.54 -15.49
C LEU A 268 -2.15 -11.01 -16.85
N ALA A 269 -2.50 -10.09 -17.73
CA ALA A 269 -2.95 -10.39 -19.08
C ALA A 269 -1.87 -10.08 -20.12
N ALA A 270 -1.79 -10.92 -21.15
CA ALA A 270 -0.94 -10.75 -22.33
C ALA A 270 0.53 -10.40 -22.02
N VAL A 271 1.13 -11.05 -21.02
CA VAL A 271 2.53 -10.84 -20.63
C VAL A 271 3.45 -11.34 -21.74
N PRO A 272 4.24 -10.48 -22.42
CA PRO A 272 5.13 -10.92 -23.48
C PRO A 272 6.50 -11.35 -22.94
N TYR A 273 7.26 -12.14 -23.70
CA TYR A 273 8.68 -12.36 -23.42
C TYR A 273 9.47 -11.03 -23.58
N PRO A 274 10.46 -10.70 -22.72
CA PRO A 274 10.80 -11.28 -21.43
C PRO A 274 10.35 -10.37 -20.27
N VAL A 275 9.06 -10.01 -20.23
CA VAL A 275 8.52 -9.10 -19.21
C VAL A 275 8.53 -9.75 -17.84
N ASN A 276 8.87 -8.93 -16.85
CA ASN A 276 8.89 -9.25 -15.45
C ASN A 276 7.87 -8.34 -14.77
N SER A 277 6.92 -8.90 -14.05
CA SER A 277 5.93 -8.12 -13.30
C SER A 277 6.58 -7.38 -12.11
N GLY A 278 5.81 -6.50 -11.47
CA GLY A 278 6.07 -6.15 -10.08
C GLY A 278 5.74 -7.31 -9.14
N TYR A 279 6.03 -7.16 -7.85
CA TYR A 279 5.50 -8.08 -6.84
C TYR A 279 4.01 -7.86 -6.67
N LEU A 280 3.24 -8.91 -6.94
CA LEU A 280 1.81 -8.96 -6.71
C LEU A 280 1.58 -9.43 -5.27
N PRO A 281 0.84 -8.69 -4.44
CA PRO A 281 0.38 -9.19 -3.16
C PRO A 281 -0.64 -10.30 -3.41
N ILE A 282 -0.42 -11.46 -2.81
CA ILE A 282 -1.31 -12.62 -2.92
C ILE A 282 -1.58 -13.14 -1.52
N ALA A 283 -2.82 -13.52 -1.25
CA ALA A 283 -3.17 -14.18 0.00
C ALA A 283 -2.25 -15.40 0.25
N SER A 284 -1.78 -15.56 1.47
CA SER A 284 -0.91 -16.66 1.89
C SER A 284 -1.64 -18.00 1.90
N GLY A 285 -0.89 -19.11 1.93
CA GLY A 285 -1.39 -20.47 1.78
C GLY A 285 -1.05 -21.09 0.42
N SER A 286 -1.61 -22.26 0.13
CA SER A 286 -1.41 -22.89 -1.17
C SER A 286 -2.26 -22.19 -2.23
N ARG A 287 -1.61 -21.66 -3.27
CA ARG A 287 -2.25 -20.94 -4.38
C ARG A 287 -2.04 -21.66 -5.69
N ASN A 288 -3.10 -21.81 -6.47
CA ASN A 288 -3.00 -22.38 -7.80
C ASN A 288 -2.59 -21.28 -8.78
N ILE A 289 -1.39 -21.40 -9.32
CA ILE A 289 -0.85 -20.52 -10.35
C ILE A 289 -0.99 -21.24 -11.70
N LYS A 290 -1.67 -20.61 -12.64
CA LYS A 290 -1.77 -21.10 -14.03
C LYS A 290 -1.15 -20.10 -14.99
N VAL A 291 -0.61 -20.62 -16.08
CA VAL A 291 -0.22 -19.83 -17.24
C VAL A 291 -1.01 -20.35 -18.43
N ASN A 292 -1.80 -19.49 -19.06
CA ASN A 292 -2.55 -19.80 -20.26
C ASN A 292 -1.91 -19.09 -21.47
N ALA A 293 -2.09 -19.64 -22.67
CA ALA A 293 -1.86 -18.86 -23.88
C ALA A 293 -2.79 -17.63 -23.90
N ALA A 294 -2.26 -16.44 -24.16
CA ALA A 294 -2.98 -15.18 -23.96
C ALA A 294 -4.33 -15.13 -24.69
N GLY A 295 -5.36 -14.68 -23.99
CA GLY A 295 -6.73 -14.57 -24.49
C GLY A 295 -7.46 -15.90 -24.66
N THR A 296 -6.90 -17.01 -24.16
CA THR A 296 -7.49 -18.35 -24.29
C THR A 296 -7.57 -19.07 -22.95
N ALA A 297 -8.33 -20.18 -22.91
CA ALA A 297 -8.37 -21.09 -21.75
C ALA A 297 -7.29 -22.20 -21.80
N ASN A 298 -6.38 -22.17 -22.79
CA ASN A 298 -5.39 -23.22 -22.99
C ASN A 298 -4.25 -23.07 -21.97
N THR A 299 -4.28 -23.86 -20.91
CA THR A 299 -3.25 -23.88 -19.85
C THR A 299 -1.99 -24.61 -20.31
N VAL A 300 -0.85 -23.94 -20.20
CA VAL A 300 0.50 -24.49 -20.49
C VAL A 300 1.34 -24.73 -19.24
N ILE A 301 1.04 -24.05 -18.13
CA ILE A 301 1.62 -24.34 -16.80
C ILE A 301 0.50 -24.37 -15.78
N THR A 302 0.55 -25.35 -14.87
CA THR A 302 -0.23 -25.33 -13.64
C THR A 302 0.65 -25.77 -12.46
N ALA A 303 0.63 -25.00 -11.37
CA ALA A 303 1.40 -25.31 -10.18
C ALA A 303 0.65 -24.83 -8.92
N ASN A 304 0.67 -25.64 -7.87
CA ASN A 304 0.22 -25.21 -6.54
C ASN A 304 1.45 -24.73 -5.76
N LEU A 305 1.53 -23.43 -5.50
CA LEU A 305 2.67 -22.81 -4.83
C LEU A 305 2.31 -22.46 -3.38
N PRO A 306 3.18 -22.76 -2.40
CA PRO A 306 3.03 -22.21 -1.06
C PRO A 306 3.40 -20.74 -1.08
N ILE A 307 2.43 -19.86 -0.81
CA ILE A 307 2.65 -18.44 -0.59
C ILE A 307 2.77 -18.19 0.91
N THR A 308 3.97 -17.89 1.39
CA THR A 308 4.22 -17.62 2.81
C THR A 308 4.02 -16.14 3.10
N SER A 309 3.32 -15.83 4.20
CA SER A 309 3.12 -14.44 4.63
C SER A 309 4.45 -13.69 4.80
N GLY A 310 4.48 -12.44 4.31
CA GLY A 310 5.63 -11.54 4.36
C GLY A 310 6.83 -11.96 3.50
N GLN A 311 6.76 -13.12 2.83
CA GLN A 311 7.85 -13.61 1.98
C GLN A 311 7.65 -13.18 0.54
N TYR A 312 8.77 -12.97 -0.14
CA TYR A 312 8.84 -12.62 -1.55
C TYR A 312 9.33 -13.84 -2.33
N GLN A 313 8.74 -14.09 -3.49
CA GLN A 313 9.17 -15.14 -4.41
C GLN A 313 8.98 -14.72 -5.86
N SER A 314 9.86 -15.21 -6.73
CA SER A 314 9.77 -15.03 -8.18
C SER A 314 9.50 -16.37 -8.86
N VAL A 315 8.65 -16.36 -9.89
CA VAL A 315 8.36 -17.52 -10.73
C VAL A 315 8.68 -17.17 -12.18
N TYR A 316 9.58 -17.94 -12.77
CA TYR A 316 10.00 -17.79 -14.16
C TYR A 316 9.34 -18.90 -14.99
N ALA A 317 8.56 -18.55 -16.01
CA ALA A 317 8.12 -19.51 -17.00
C ALA A 317 9.28 -19.77 -17.97
N VAL A 318 10.05 -20.85 -17.75
CA VAL A 318 11.28 -21.19 -18.48
C VAL A 318 11.05 -22.33 -19.47
N ASN A 319 12.08 -22.69 -20.22
CA ASN A 319 12.08 -23.70 -21.27
C ASN A 319 11.33 -23.29 -22.54
N PHE A 320 11.41 -24.08 -23.60
CA PHE A 320 10.65 -23.86 -24.83
C PHE A 320 9.16 -24.15 -24.63
N LEU A 321 8.28 -23.57 -25.46
CA LEU A 321 6.82 -23.72 -25.40
C LEU A 321 6.36 -25.18 -25.27
N SER A 322 7.03 -26.12 -25.96
CA SER A 322 6.69 -27.56 -25.93
C SER A 322 6.95 -28.24 -24.57
N ALA A 323 7.76 -27.62 -23.71
CA ALA A 323 8.15 -28.15 -22.41
C ALA A 323 8.19 -27.04 -21.33
N ILE A 324 7.36 -26.00 -21.52
CA ILE A 324 7.39 -24.81 -20.68
C ILE A 324 7.04 -25.19 -19.24
N GLU A 325 7.80 -24.67 -18.28
CA GLU A 325 7.66 -25.05 -16.88
C GLU A 325 8.01 -23.89 -15.92
N PRO A 326 7.50 -23.90 -14.68
CA PRO A 326 7.81 -22.88 -13.71
C PRO A 326 9.13 -23.17 -12.98
N LEU A 327 10.01 -22.19 -12.92
CA LEU A 327 11.15 -22.13 -12.00
C LEU A 327 10.81 -21.17 -10.86
N VAL A 328 10.60 -21.71 -9.66
CA VAL A 328 10.21 -20.96 -8.46
C VAL A 328 11.45 -20.68 -7.62
N VAL A 329 11.64 -19.43 -7.20
CA VAL A 329 12.75 -19.03 -6.32
C VAL A 329 12.25 -18.11 -5.21
N ALA A 330 12.80 -18.28 -4.01
CA ALA A 330 12.59 -17.34 -2.92
C ALA A 330 13.46 -16.09 -3.11
N ASP A 331 12.91 -14.92 -2.79
CA ASP A 331 13.56 -13.63 -2.94
C ASP A 331 13.92 -13.07 -1.56
N ASN A 332 15.21 -12.78 -1.33
CA ASN A 332 15.68 -12.12 -0.12
C ASN A 332 15.93 -10.64 -0.40
N LEU A 333 14.95 -9.82 -0.01
CA LEU A 333 14.98 -8.37 -0.22
C LEU A 333 15.54 -7.58 0.96
N GLY A 334 16.18 -8.24 1.94
CA GLY A 334 16.86 -7.56 3.03
C GLY A 334 17.97 -6.65 2.50
N ALA A 335 18.12 -5.46 3.08
CA ALA A 335 19.14 -4.51 2.65
C ALA A 335 20.56 -5.13 2.69
N PRO A 336 21.43 -4.85 1.69
CA PRO A 336 22.83 -5.24 1.74
C PRO A 336 23.60 -4.41 2.78
N ALA A 337 24.76 -4.90 3.20
CA ALA A 337 25.70 -4.13 4.00
C ALA A 337 26.10 -2.79 3.33
N ALA A 338 26.48 -1.80 4.14
CA ALA A 338 26.88 -0.48 3.66
C ALA A 338 27.99 -0.57 2.58
N GLY A 339 27.82 0.16 1.48
CA GLY A 339 28.76 0.16 0.34
C GLY A 339 28.66 -1.07 -0.58
N LYS A 340 27.77 -2.02 -0.30
CA LYS A 340 27.58 -3.23 -1.12
C LYS A 340 26.23 -3.26 -1.84
N ALA A 341 26.15 -4.13 -2.83
CA ALA A 341 24.93 -4.59 -3.48
C ALA A 341 24.71 -6.09 -3.19
N LYS A 342 23.49 -6.59 -3.39
CA LYS A 342 23.23 -8.03 -3.50
C LYS A 342 23.05 -8.42 -4.97
N LEU A 343 23.60 -9.54 -5.38
CA LEU A 343 23.41 -10.11 -6.71
C LEU A 343 23.11 -11.60 -6.59
N ARG A 344 22.12 -12.09 -7.33
CA ARG A 344 21.99 -13.51 -7.65
C ARG A 344 21.99 -13.72 -9.16
N VAL A 345 22.35 -14.93 -9.57
CA VAL A 345 22.33 -15.36 -10.97
C VAL A 345 21.33 -16.50 -11.14
N ILE A 346 20.56 -16.45 -12.23
CA ILE A 346 19.63 -17.50 -12.63
C ILE A 346 19.93 -17.88 -14.08
N HIS A 347 20.02 -19.17 -14.35
CA HIS A 347 20.17 -19.69 -15.70
C HIS A 347 18.83 -20.26 -16.21
N GLY A 348 18.14 -19.49 -17.05
CA GLY A 348 16.84 -19.83 -17.64
C GLY A 348 16.84 -20.07 -19.16
N SER A 349 18.01 -20.17 -19.80
CA SER A 349 18.13 -20.50 -21.23
C SER A 349 18.16 -22.02 -21.42
N PRO A 350 17.20 -22.62 -22.16
CA PRO A 350 17.02 -24.07 -22.21
C PRO A 350 18.05 -24.84 -23.03
N ASP A 351 18.74 -24.18 -23.96
CA ASP A 351 19.61 -24.82 -24.94
C ASP A 351 21.07 -24.35 -24.87
N ALA A 352 21.43 -23.54 -23.86
CA ALA A 352 22.81 -23.08 -23.68
C ALA A 352 23.74 -24.16 -23.10
N GLY A 353 23.19 -25.28 -22.59
CA GLY A 353 23.92 -26.25 -21.80
C GLY A 353 24.33 -25.68 -20.43
N SER A 354 25.28 -26.31 -19.75
CA SER A 354 25.90 -25.68 -18.58
C SER A 354 26.81 -24.53 -19.01
N VAL A 355 26.87 -23.48 -18.18
CA VAL A 355 27.68 -22.28 -18.45
C VAL A 355 28.63 -21.95 -17.31
N ASP A 356 29.78 -21.36 -17.64
CA ASP A 356 30.67 -20.72 -16.67
C ASP A 356 30.37 -19.22 -16.64
N VAL A 357 30.17 -18.67 -15.44
CA VAL A 357 30.04 -17.21 -15.24
C VAL A 357 31.39 -16.67 -14.79
N LEU A 358 31.96 -15.77 -15.58
CA LEU A 358 33.21 -15.10 -15.29
C LEU A 358 32.96 -13.65 -14.91
N VAL A 359 33.73 -13.17 -13.93
CA VAL A 359 33.76 -11.77 -13.48
C VAL A 359 35.18 -11.28 -13.61
N ASN A 360 35.38 -10.19 -14.37
CA ASN A 360 36.70 -9.62 -14.66
C ASN A 360 37.71 -10.68 -15.15
N ASN A 361 37.25 -11.56 -16.06
CA ASN A 361 37.97 -12.70 -16.64
C ASN A 361 38.31 -13.87 -15.70
N ALA A 362 37.91 -13.83 -14.42
CA ALA A 362 38.05 -14.97 -13.51
C ALA A 362 36.73 -15.76 -13.44
N VAL A 363 36.80 -17.09 -13.46
CA VAL A 363 35.61 -17.94 -13.28
C VAL A 363 35.09 -17.77 -11.85
N ALA A 364 33.88 -17.24 -11.72
CA ALA A 364 33.23 -17.00 -10.44
C ALA A 364 32.23 -18.11 -10.10
N LEU A 365 31.47 -18.60 -11.09
CA LEU A 365 30.55 -19.73 -10.94
C LEU A 365 30.81 -20.74 -12.07
N PRO A 366 31.48 -21.87 -11.80
CA PRO A 366 31.71 -22.89 -12.80
C PRO A 366 30.47 -23.78 -12.99
N ASN A 367 30.28 -24.29 -14.20
CA ASN A 367 29.33 -25.34 -14.56
C ASN A 367 27.91 -25.13 -14.01
N VAL A 368 27.36 -23.93 -14.20
CA VAL A 368 25.99 -23.57 -13.80
C VAL A 368 25.02 -24.22 -14.78
N PRO A 369 24.17 -25.19 -14.36
CA PRO A 369 23.24 -25.86 -15.27
C PRO A 369 21.98 -25.03 -15.53
N PHE A 370 21.22 -25.39 -16.56
CA PHE A 370 19.86 -24.87 -16.78
C PHE A 370 19.00 -25.04 -15.51
N LYS A 371 18.20 -24.03 -15.20
CA LYS A 371 17.35 -23.86 -14.00
C LYS A 371 18.11 -23.66 -12.69
N ALA A 372 19.44 -23.56 -12.71
CA ALA A 372 20.18 -23.15 -11.52
C ALA A 372 19.81 -21.71 -11.13
N ALA A 373 19.50 -21.53 -9.85
CA ALA A 373 19.30 -20.23 -9.23
C ALA A 373 20.21 -20.15 -8.00
N ALA A 374 21.22 -19.29 -8.07
CA ALA A 374 22.13 -19.08 -6.94
C ALA A 374 21.42 -18.29 -5.83
N ALA A 375 21.86 -18.48 -4.58
CA ALA A 375 21.51 -17.58 -3.49
C ALA A 375 22.06 -16.17 -3.77
N TYR A 376 21.47 -15.15 -3.12
CA TYR A 376 22.03 -13.80 -3.18
C TYR A 376 23.40 -13.74 -2.51
N LEU A 377 24.36 -13.17 -3.23
CA LEU A 377 25.70 -12.85 -2.73
C LEU A 377 25.81 -11.33 -2.54
N GLU A 378 26.43 -10.91 -1.44
CA GLU A 378 26.84 -9.52 -1.29
C GLU A 378 28.13 -9.24 -2.07
N VAL A 379 28.10 -8.21 -2.91
CA VAL A 379 29.22 -7.78 -3.74
C VAL A 379 29.46 -6.29 -3.54
N ALA A 380 30.70 -5.83 -3.68
CA ALA A 380 30.97 -4.40 -3.61
C ALA A 380 30.18 -3.65 -4.70
N ALA A 381 29.78 -2.41 -4.43
CA ALA A 381 29.24 -1.57 -5.48
C ALA A 381 30.35 -1.25 -6.50
N GLY A 382 30.02 -1.26 -7.79
CA GLY A 382 30.98 -1.04 -8.86
C GLY A 382 30.54 -1.62 -10.20
N THR A 383 31.40 -1.46 -11.19
CA THR A 383 31.23 -2.02 -12.53
C THR A 383 32.08 -3.27 -12.68
N TYR A 384 31.46 -4.33 -13.16
CA TYR A 384 32.06 -5.64 -13.35
C TYR A 384 31.92 -6.06 -14.81
N ASN A 385 33.01 -6.49 -15.43
CA ASN A 385 32.92 -7.16 -16.73
C ASN A 385 32.42 -8.59 -16.49
N VAL A 386 31.25 -8.92 -17.01
CA VAL A 386 30.63 -10.25 -16.86
C VAL A 386 30.64 -10.97 -18.19
N LYS A 387 31.21 -12.18 -18.19
CA LYS A 387 31.18 -13.09 -19.32
C LYS A 387 30.45 -14.37 -18.96
N ILE A 388 29.73 -14.92 -19.92
CA ILE A 388 29.17 -16.26 -19.84
C ILE A 388 29.76 -17.09 -20.96
N ASN A 389 30.46 -18.17 -20.61
CA ASN A 389 31.02 -19.11 -21.57
C ASN A 389 30.28 -20.45 -21.49
N VAL A 390 30.35 -21.25 -22.56
CA VAL A 390 29.99 -22.67 -22.48
C VAL A 390 30.93 -23.34 -21.48
N ALA A 391 30.38 -24.11 -20.54
CA ALA A 391 31.15 -24.67 -19.42
C ALA A 391 32.40 -25.44 -19.88
N GLY A 392 33.52 -25.17 -19.23
CA GLY A 392 34.81 -25.80 -19.52
C GLY A 392 35.46 -25.34 -20.83
N SER A 393 34.97 -24.26 -21.45
CA SER A 393 35.50 -23.73 -22.72
C SER A 393 35.69 -22.21 -22.71
N SER A 394 36.34 -21.68 -23.75
CA SER A 394 36.45 -20.24 -24.01
C SER A 394 35.36 -19.71 -24.95
N THR A 395 34.40 -20.54 -25.37
CA THR A 395 33.32 -20.14 -26.26
C THR A 395 32.37 -19.19 -25.54
N ASN A 396 32.49 -17.90 -25.85
CA ASN A 396 31.69 -16.85 -25.23
C ASN A 396 30.25 -16.81 -25.79
N LYS A 397 29.28 -16.74 -24.89
CA LYS A 397 27.84 -16.56 -25.18
C LYS A 397 27.34 -15.17 -24.81
N PHE A 398 28.02 -14.48 -23.89
CA PHE A 398 27.71 -13.12 -23.44
C PHE A 398 28.95 -12.43 -22.88
N ASN A 399 29.09 -11.14 -23.13
CA ASN A 399 30.14 -10.29 -22.58
C ASN A 399 29.63 -8.84 -22.47
N ALA A 400 29.50 -8.33 -21.26
CA ALA A 400 29.11 -6.94 -21.03
C ALA A 400 29.56 -6.45 -19.66
N ASP A 401 29.64 -5.13 -19.51
CA ASP A 401 29.86 -4.49 -18.22
C ASP A 401 28.52 -4.31 -17.48
N ILE A 402 28.51 -4.73 -16.22
CA ILE A 402 27.36 -4.66 -15.32
C ILE A 402 27.71 -3.77 -14.13
N THR A 403 26.95 -2.68 -13.95
CA THR A 403 27.11 -1.76 -12.82
C THR A 403 26.12 -2.08 -11.71
N LEU A 404 26.63 -2.27 -10.50
CA LEU A 404 25.87 -2.54 -9.29
C LEU A 404 26.00 -1.35 -8.34
N ALA A 405 24.89 -0.71 -8.00
CA ALA A 405 24.86 0.41 -7.07
C ALA A 405 24.78 -0.08 -5.61
N ALA A 406 25.40 0.66 -4.68
CA ALA A 406 25.30 0.36 -3.25
C ALA A 406 23.83 0.43 -2.77
N GLY A 407 23.45 -0.47 -1.86
CA GLY A 407 22.08 -0.55 -1.32
C GLY A 407 21.09 -1.29 -2.23
N LYS A 408 21.48 -1.66 -3.46
CA LYS A 408 20.60 -2.32 -4.42
C LYS A 408 20.72 -3.84 -4.41
N ILE A 409 19.61 -4.49 -4.74
CA ILE A 409 19.47 -5.95 -4.83
C ILE A 409 19.16 -6.28 -6.28
N TYR A 410 19.94 -7.18 -6.87
CA TYR A 410 19.87 -7.49 -8.29
C TYR A 410 19.69 -8.98 -8.55
N THR A 411 18.96 -9.29 -9.62
CA THR A 411 18.87 -10.63 -10.19
C THR A 411 19.31 -10.59 -11.66
N ALA A 412 20.43 -11.22 -11.98
CA ALA A 412 20.91 -11.41 -13.35
C ALA A 412 20.39 -12.74 -13.90
N LYS A 413 19.77 -12.72 -15.08
CA LYS A 413 19.09 -13.89 -15.67
C LYS A 413 19.61 -14.15 -17.06
N ALA A 414 20.26 -15.29 -17.27
CA ALA A 414 20.61 -15.77 -18.60
C ALA A 414 19.38 -16.47 -19.22
N ILE A 415 18.77 -15.86 -20.23
CA ILE A 415 17.52 -16.31 -20.89
C ILE A 415 17.70 -16.29 -22.41
N GLY A 416 16.69 -16.76 -23.16
CA GLY A 416 16.77 -16.83 -24.62
C GLY A 416 17.27 -18.18 -25.12
N SER A 417 17.38 -18.33 -26.44
CA SER A 417 17.88 -19.52 -27.12
C SER A 417 19.22 -19.25 -27.80
N THR A 418 20.11 -20.24 -27.78
CA THR A 418 21.40 -20.19 -28.48
C THR A 418 21.33 -20.68 -29.93
N ALA A 419 20.17 -21.16 -30.39
CA ALA A 419 19.96 -21.59 -31.76
C ALA A 419 20.09 -20.42 -32.75
N GLY A 420 20.71 -20.68 -33.91
CA GLY A 420 20.83 -19.70 -34.98
C GLY A 420 19.44 -19.29 -35.51
N GLY A 421 19.18 -17.99 -35.59
CA GLY A 421 17.90 -17.45 -36.06
C GLY A 421 16.75 -17.54 -35.04
N ALA A 422 17.03 -17.85 -33.76
CA ALA A 422 16.01 -17.86 -32.73
C ALA A 422 15.31 -16.49 -32.61
N THR A 423 13.98 -16.50 -32.45
CA THR A 423 13.16 -15.29 -32.23
C THR A 423 13.67 -14.46 -31.05
N ASN A 424 14.11 -15.15 -29.99
CA ASN A 424 14.68 -14.54 -28.81
C ASN A 424 16.05 -15.17 -28.52
N ALA A 425 17.11 -14.52 -28.99
CA ALA A 425 18.48 -14.96 -28.79
C ALA A 425 18.93 -14.93 -27.33
N PHE A 426 19.94 -15.73 -27.00
CA PHE A 426 20.57 -15.77 -25.68
C PHE A 426 21.02 -14.38 -25.23
N THR A 427 20.63 -13.99 -24.02
CA THR A 427 20.99 -12.71 -23.42
C THR A 427 20.95 -12.78 -21.89
N VAL A 428 21.56 -11.80 -21.23
CA VAL A 428 21.47 -11.60 -19.78
C VAL A 428 20.60 -10.39 -19.47
N LYS A 429 19.52 -10.60 -18.72
CA LYS A 429 18.66 -9.52 -18.22
C LYS A 429 18.93 -9.28 -16.74
N LEU A 430 19.43 -8.10 -16.42
CA LEU A 430 19.56 -7.62 -15.04
C LEU A 430 18.25 -6.95 -14.61
N ILE A 431 17.75 -7.31 -13.43
CA ILE A 431 16.63 -6.59 -12.79
C ILE A 431 17.06 -6.11 -11.40
N THR A 432 16.52 -4.97 -10.99
CA THR A 432 16.60 -4.46 -9.63
C THR A 432 15.37 -4.94 -8.85
N ASP A 433 15.59 -5.52 -7.68
CA ASP A 433 14.55 -6.16 -6.87
C ASP A 433 13.97 -5.25 -5.77
N ASN A 434 14.58 -4.09 -5.49
CA ASN A 434 14.22 -3.17 -4.40
C ASN A 434 14.26 -1.66 -4.74
#